data_AF-A0A3N5NB43-F1
#
_entry.id   AF-A0A3N5NB43-F1
#
_cell.length_a   1.000
_cell.length_b   1.000
_cell.length_c   1.000
_cell.angle_alpha   90.00
_cell.angle_beta   90.00
_cell.angle_gamma   90.00
#
_symmetry.space_group_name_H-M   'P 1'
#
loop_
_entity.id
_entity.type
_entity.pdbx_description
1 polymer ?
#
loop_
_entity_poly.entity_id
_entity_poly.type
_entity_poly.pdbx_seq_one_letter_code
_entity_poly.pdbx_strand_id
1 'polypeptide(L)'
;MKWVTREKVKVDRVACPWLIRKFIDRQAQFLFVSADKVSEVAKSEDATPYDVPGVEFGHHGKECSFDAFVKKHQLDRDPALVLLAKIVNGADTDNTLWNQPESAGLNAIAEGFRHLGLKDDHAMLTAESIVYDALYAYCQEMVRRGRPDGQFR
;
A
#
# COMPACT_ATOMS: atom_id res chain seq x y z
N MET A 1 2.00 4.30 16.70
CA MET A 1 2.05 2.82 16.62
C MET A 1 3.25 2.38 15.79
N LYS A 2 3.83 1.20 16.07
CA LYS A 2 4.90 0.60 15.26
C LYS A 2 4.34 -0.49 14.37
N TRP A 3 4.82 -0.53 13.13
CA TRP A 3 4.45 -1.52 12.12
C TRP A 3 5.71 -2.21 11.62
N VAL A 4 5.64 -3.49 11.32
CA VAL A 4 6.79 -4.26 10.81
C VAL A 4 6.42 -5.07 9.58
N THR A 5 7.30 -5.08 8.60
CA THR A 5 7.20 -5.95 7.42
C THR A 5 8.59 -6.33 6.92
N ARG A 6 8.63 -7.13 5.85
CA ARG A 6 9.86 -7.53 5.17
C ARG A 6 10.49 -6.37 4.39
N GLU A 7 11.81 -6.31 4.37
CA GLU A 7 12.64 -5.36 3.61
C GLU A 7 12.48 -5.50 2.08
N LYS A 8 13.04 -4.55 1.32
CA LYS A 8 12.94 -4.45 -0.15
C LYS A 8 11.50 -4.25 -0.59
N VAL A 9 10.90 -3.18 -0.08
CA VAL A 9 9.52 -2.80 -0.29
C VAL A 9 9.21 -2.61 -1.78
N LYS A 10 7.93 -2.79 -2.11
CA LYS A 10 7.33 -2.50 -3.41
C LYS A 10 5.82 -2.40 -3.20
N VAL A 11 5.15 -1.63 -4.06
CA VAL A 11 3.68 -1.46 -4.14
C VAL A 11 3.01 -1.47 -2.76
N ASP A 12 2.48 -2.60 -2.29
CA ASP A 12 1.65 -2.65 -1.08
C ASP A 12 2.44 -2.28 0.20
N ARG A 13 3.72 -2.64 0.27
CA ARG A 13 4.59 -2.26 1.40
C ARG A 13 4.99 -0.79 1.42
N VAL A 14 4.70 -0.04 0.35
CA VAL A 14 4.84 1.42 0.29
C VAL A 14 3.48 2.11 0.45
N ALA A 15 2.45 1.57 -0.20
CA ALA A 15 1.07 2.05 -0.15
C ALA A 15 0.49 2.01 1.27
N CYS A 16 0.68 0.90 1.99
CA CYS A 16 0.19 0.73 3.36
C CYS A 16 0.77 1.78 4.32
N PRO A 17 2.11 2.01 4.37
CA PRO A 17 2.65 3.11 5.17
C PRO A 17 2.12 4.49 4.84
N TRP A 18 1.87 4.78 3.56
CA TRP A 18 1.22 6.03 3.14
C TRP A 18 -0.22 6.13 3.70
N LEU A 19 -1.01 5.07 3.55
CA LEU A 19 -2.41 5.01 4.03
C LEU A 19 -2.46 5.16 5.55
N ILE A 20 -1.62 4.42 6.27
CA ILE A 20 -1.54 4.46 7.73
C ILE A 20 -1.22 5.87 8.19
N ARG A 21 -0.17 6.50 7.65
CA ARG A 21 0.22 7.87 8.05
C ARG A 21 -0.85 8.90 7.76
N LYS A 22 -1.64 8.72 6.70
CA LYS A 22 -2.60 9.73 6.25
C LYS A 22 -3.96 9.61 6.94
N PHE A 23 -4.42 8.38 7.21
CA PHE A 23 -5.80 8.11 7.66
C PHE A 23 -5.92 7.41 9.01
N ILE A 24 -4.85 6.81 9.53
CA ILE A 24 -4.89 5.97 10.75
C ILE A 24 -4.07 6.61 11.87
N ASP A 25 -2.77 6.80 11.66
CA ASP A 25 -1.83 7.34 12.65
C ASP A 25 -0.69 8.10 11.98
N ARG A 26 -0.72 9.44 12.09
CA ARG A 26 0.31 10.33 11.52
C ARG A 26 1.71 10.13 12.09
N GLN A 27 1.83 9.55 13.27
CA GLN A 27 3.11 9.30 13.95
C GLN A 27 3.54 7.83 13.81
N ALA A 28 2.91 7.06 12.92
CA ALA A 28 3.26 5.67 12.69
C ALA A 28 4.74 5.50 12.28
N GLN A 29 5.38 4.53 12.93
CA GLN A 29 6.76 4.11 12.66
C GLN A 29 6.74 2.77 11.95
N PHE A 30 7.71 2.56 11.05
CA PHE A 30 7.79 1.36 10.22
C PHE A 30 9.16 0.71 10.40
N LEU A 31 9.17 -0.60 10.54
CA LEU A 31 10.36 -1.42 10.67
C LEU A 31 10.44 -2.34 9.46
N PHE A 32 11.59 -2.34 8.79
CA PHE A 32 11.87 -3.18 7.64
C PHE A 32 12.98 -4.16 8.01
N VAL A 33 12.66 -5.45 7.97
CA VAL A 33 13.56 -6.51 8.45
C VAL A 33 13.58 -7.67 7.46
N SER A 34 14.53 -8.60 7.58
CA SER A 34 14.49 -9.81 6.78
C SER A 34 13.20 -10.62 7.08
N ALA A 35 12.71 -11.36 6.08
CA ALA A 35 11.41 -12.02 6.18
C ALA A 35 11.29 -12.99 7.38
N ASP A 36 12.39 -13.67 7.72
CA ASP A 36 12.51 -14.58 8.87
C ASP A 36 12.48 -13.86 10.23
N LYS A 37 12.73 -12.55 10.26
CA LYS A 37 12.79 -11.73 11.47
C LYS A 37 11.51 -10.98 11.81
N VAL A 38 10.54 -10.92 10.90
CA VAL A 38 9.29 -10.15 11.12
C VAL A 38 8.58 -10.56 12.41
N SER A 39 8.42 -11.87 12.65
CA SER A 39 7.73 -12.37 13.86
C SER A 39 8.49 -12.11 15.16
N GLU A 40 9.82 -12.15 15.12
CA GLU A 40 10.68 -11.85 16.26
C GLU A 40 10.58 -10.36 16.62
N VAL A 41 10.75 -9.48 15.62
CA VAL A 41 10.73 -8.03 15.79
C VAL A 41 9.34 -7.52 16.16
N ALA A 42 8.27 -8.10 15.59
CA ALA A 42 6.90 -7.79 16.00
C ALA A 42 6.71 -7.93 17.52
N LYS A 43 7.25 -9.00 18.11
CA LYS A 43 7.15 -9.26 19.56
C LYS A 43 8.08 -8.36 20.37
N SER A 44 9.33 -8.18 19.95
CA SER A 44 10.31 -7.43 20.73
C SER A 44 10.04 -5.92 20.73
N GLU A 45 9.51 -5.40 19.63
CA GLU A 45 9.26 -3.96 19.45
C GLU A 45 7.83 -3.53 19.75
N ASP A 46 6.95 -4.47 20.12
CA ASP A 46 5.49 -4.26 20.21
C ASP A 46 4.95 -3.64 18.90
N ALA A 47 5.33 -4.26 17.77
CA ALA A 47 5.01 -3.79 16.43
C ALA A 47 3.99 -4.71 15.76
N THR A 48 3.02 -4.13 15.05
CA THR A 48 2.01 -4.89 14.32
C THR A 48 2.56 -5.35 12.96
N PRO A 49 2.58 -6.66 12.66
CA PRO A 49 3.05 -7.14 11.37
C PRO A 49 2.01 -6.91 10.27
N TYR A 50 2.48 -6.56 9.06
CA TYR A 50 1.64 -6.40 7.86
C TYR A 50 2.39 -6.85 6.59
N ASP A 51 1.66 -7.12 5.51
CA ASP A 51 2.18 -7.73 4.26
C ASP A 51 3.09 -8.95 4.52
N VAL A 52 2.61 -9.86 5.37
CA VAL A 52 3.24 -11.16 5.59
C VAL A 52 2.18 -12.25 5.69
N PRO A 53 2.51 -13.52 5.38
CA PRO A 53 1.52 -14.60 5.41
C PRO A 53 0.89 -14.79 6.80
N GLY A 54 -0.44 -14.94 6.83
CA GLY A 54 -1.18 -15.37 8.03
C GLY A 54 -1.42 -14.29 9.09
N VAL A 55 -1.12 -13.02 8.81
CA VAL A 55 -1.43 -11.91 9.74
C VAL A 55 -2.72 -11.19 9.35
N GLU A 56 -3.30 -10.45 10.30
CA GLU A 56 -4.54 -9.69 10.08
C GLU A 56 -4.42 -8.70 8.91
N PHE A 57 -3.31 -7.97 8.85
CA PHE A 57 -3.01 -7.00 7.79
C PHE A 57 -2.14 -7.61 6.68
N GLY A 58 -2.44 -8.85 6.28
CA GLY A 58 -1.84 -9.52 5.13
C GLY A 58 -2.80 -9.65 3.95
N HIS A 59 -2.41 -10.45 2.96
CA HIS A 59 -3.28 -10.80 1.83
C HIS A 59 -4.40 -11.77 2.25
N HIS A 60 -5.61 -11.55 1.74
CA HIS A 60 -6.79 -12.38 1.98
C HIS A 60 -7.45 -12.78 0.67
N GLY A 61 -7.21 -14.01 0.21
CA GLY A 61 -7.68 -14.46 -1.10
C GLY A 61 -7.01 -13.68 -2.24
N LYS A 62 -7.80 -12.90 -2.99
CA LYS A 62 -7.29 -12.02 -4.07
C LYS A 62 -6.97 -10.60 -3.60
N GLU A 63 -7.25 -10.29 -2.34
CA GLU A 63 -7.07 -8.95 -1.77
C GLU A 63 -5.65 -8.80 -1.18
N CYS A 64 -5.06 -7.63 -1.35
CA CYS A 64 -3.74 -7.27 -0.80
C CYS A 64 -3.89 -6.66 0.60
N SER A 65 -2.78 -6.31 1.25
CA SER A 65 -2.81 -5.75 2.61
C SER A 65 -3.48 -4.37 2.64
N PHE A 66 -3.35 -3.56 1.59
CA PHE A 66 -4.06 -2.28 1.48
C PHE A 66 -5.58 -2.45 1.62
N ASP A 67 -6.15 -3.47 0.97
CA ASP A 67 -7.56 -3.81 1.07
C ASP A 67 -7.94 -4.17 2.52
N ALA A 68 -7.08 -4.95 3.20
CA ALA A 68 -7.28 -5.32 4.60
C ALA A 68 -7.32 -4.09 5.52
N PHE A 69 -6.42 -3.11 5.33
CA PHE A 69 -6.44 -1.85 6.07
C PHE A 69 -7.70 -1.03 5.80
N VAL A 70 -8.09 -0.89 4.53
CA VAL A 70 -9.29 -0.13 4.15
C VAL A 70 -10.53 -0.69 4.84
N LYS A 71 -10.69 -2.02 4.84
CA LYS A 71 -11.82 -2.70 5.50
C LYS A 71 -11.76 -2.59 7.02
N LYS A 72 -10.61 -2.92 7.62
CA LYS A 72 -10.45 -2.95 9.08
C LYS A 72 -10.72 -1.59 9.72
N HIS A 73 -10.31 -0.52 9.05
CA HIS A 73 -10.45 0.85 9.54
C HIS A 73 -11.67 1.60 8.96
N GLN A 74 -12.57 0.93 8.24
CA GLN A 74 -13.80 1.52 7.66
C GLN A 74 -13.52 2.76 6.80
N LEU A 75 -12.46 2.68 5.99
CA LEU A 75 -12.03 3.74 5.09
C LEU A 75 -12.72 3.68 3.72
N ASP A 76 -13.47 2.60 3.46
CA ASP A 76 -14.29 2.38 2.26
C ASP A 76 -15.44 3.37 2.09
N ARG A 77 -15.77 4.13 3.13
CA ARG A 77 -16.67 5.29 3.05
C ARG A 77 -16.13 6.44 2.18
N ASP A 78 -14.85 6.45 1.87
CA ASP A 78 -14.24 7.38 0.91
C ASP A 78 -14.14 6.69 -0.47
N PRO A 79 -14.98 7.07 -1.45
CA PRO A 79 -14.96 6.44 -2.78
C PRO A 79 -13.62 6.59 -3.52
N ALA A 80 -12.85 7.64 -3.22
CA ALA A 80 -11.54 7.84 -3.82
C ALA A 80 -10.51 6.85 -3.24
N LEU A 81 -10.60 6.52 -1.96
CA LEU A 81 -9.78 5.44 -1.37
C LEU A 81 -10.18 4.07 -1.90
N VAL A 82 -11.47 3.85 -2.18
CA VAL A 82 -11.92 2.60 -2.82
C VAL A 82 -11.32 2.44 -4.21
N LEU A 83 -11.33 3.48 -5.04
CA LEU A 83 -10.66 3.42 -6.35
C LEU A 83 -9.15 3.21 -6.21
N LEU A 84 -8.50 3.92 -5.28
CA LEU A 84 -7.07 3.73 -5.03
C LEU A 84 -6.76 2.30 -4.58
N ALA A 85 -7.59 1.68 -3.74
CA ALA A 85 -7.43 0.30 -3.30
C ALA A 85 -7.45 -0.67 -4.49
N LYS A 86 -8.35 -0.48 -5.47
CA LYS A 86 -8.38 -1.28 -6.71
C LYS A 86 -7.07 -1.17 -7.51
N ILE A 87 -6.54 0.05 -7.63
CA ILE A 87 -5.28 0.32 -8.35
C ILE A 87 -4.09 -0.34 -7.62
N VAL A 88 -4.01 -0.18 -6.29
CA VAL A 88 -2.93 -0.77 -5.48
C VAL A 88 -3.01 -2.29 -5.52
N ASN A 89 -4.19 -2.87 -5.35
CA ASN A 89 -4.42 -4.31 -5.43
C ASN A 89 -3.95 -4.87 -6.78
N GLY A 90 -4.34 -4.25 -7.89
CA GLY A 90 -3.94 -4.72 -9.20
C GLY A 90 -2.45 -4.55 -9.47
N ALA A 91 -1.80 -3.54 -8.88
CA ALA A 91 -0.37 -3.35 -9.02
C ALA A 91 0.44 -4.35 -8.17
N ASP A 92 -0.09 -4.79 -7.03
CA ASP A 92 0.58 -5.69 -6.11
C ASP A 92 0.32 -7.18 -6.40
N THR A 93 -0.83 -7.48 -7.00
CA THR A 93 -1.27 -8.84 -7.34
C THR A 93 -1.21 -9.10 -8.85
N ASP A 94 -2.04 -10.02 -9.35
CA ASP A 94 -2.17 -10.33 -10.79
C ASP A 94 -3.23 -9.49 -11.51
N ASN A 95 -3.86 -8.54 -10.80
CA ASN A 95 -4.93 -7.67 -11.28
C ASN A 95 -6.20 -8.39 -11.76
N THR A 96 -6.36 -9.69 -11.48
CA THR A 96 -7.53 -10.47 -11.91
C THR A 96 -8.79 -10.18 -11.10
N LEU A 97 -8.65 -9.50 -9.95
CA LEU A 97 -9.79 -9.13 -9.10
C LEU A 97 -10.55 -7.93 -9.67
N TRP A 98 -9.84 -6.85 -10.01
CA TRP A 98 -10.45 -5.58 -10.41
C TRP A 98 -10.24 -5.22 -11.88
N ASN A 99 -9.25 -5.82 -12.56
CA ASN A 99 -8.86 -5.49 -13.93
C ASN A 99 -8.61 -3.98 -14.11
N GLN A 100 -7.98 -3.34 -13.13
CA GLN A 100 -7.81 -1.88 -13.11
C GLN A 100 -6.64 -1.48 -14.03
N PRO A 101 -6.86 -0.68 -15.09
CA PRO A 101 -5.80 -0.39 -16.08
C PRO A 101 -4.61 0.41 -15.51
N GLU A 102 -4.87 1.31 -14.57
CA GLU A 102 -3.85 2.15 -13.92
C GLU A 102 -2.80 1.33 -13.15
N SER A 103 -3.16 0.11 -12.73
CA SER A 103 -2.31 -0.80 -11.94
C SER A 103 -0.98 -1.11 -12.61
N ALA A 104 -0.96 -1.33 -13.92
CA ALA A 104 0.26 -1.63 -14.65
C ALA A 104 1.26 -0.46 -14.60
N GLY A 105 0.75 0.78 -14.68
CA GLY A 105 1.56 1.99 -14.54
C GLY A 105 2.15 2.14 -13.14
N LEU A 106 1.34 1.92 -12.10
CA LEU A 106 1.82 1.95 -10.72
C LEU A 106 2.90 0.88 -10.47
N ASN A 107 2.71 -0.36 -10.95
CA ASN A 107 3.71 -1.41 -10.81
C ASN A 107 5.04 -1.03 -11.51
N ALA A 108 4.97 -0.48 -12.73
CA ALA A 108 6.15 -0.04 -13.46
C ALA A 108 6.92 1.08 -12.73
N ILE A 109 6.20 2.04 -12.13
CA ILE A 109 6.79 3.11 -11.31
C ILE A 109 7.47 2.51 -10.07
N ALA A 110 6.77 1.66 -9.31
CA ALA A 110 7.31 1.02 -8.11
C ALA A 110 8.53 0.13 -8.42
N GLU A 111 8.51 -0.57 -9.57
CA GLU A 111 9.68 -1.30 -10.06
C GLU A 111 10.84 -0.35 -10.34
N GLY A 112 10.60 0.78 -11.02
CA GLY A 112 11.60 1.80 -11.27
C GLY A 112 12.28 2.32 -10.00
N PHE A 113 11.52 2.57 -8.94
CA PHE A 113 12.07 3.03 -7.64
C PHE A 113 13.12 2.06 -7.07
N ARG A 114 12.93 0.73 -7.24
CA ARG A 114 13.91 -0.28 -6.79
C ARG A 114 15.27 -0.18 -7.48
N HIS A 115 15.33 0.44 -8.66
CA HIS A 115 16.56 0.58 -9.46
C HIS A 115 17.24 1.94 -9.28
N LEU A 116 16.69 2.85 -8.49
CA LEU A 116 17.26 4.19 -8.25
C LEU A 116 18.47 4.18 -7.29
N GLY A 117 18.84 3.04 -6.71
CA GLY A 117 19.97 2.94 -5.78
C GLY A 117 19.75 3.68 -4.47
N LEU A 118 18.50 3.77 -4.00
CA LEU A 118 18.18 4.36 -2.70
C LEU A 118 18.80 3.53 -1.56
N LYS A 119 19.17 4.22 -0.49
CA LYS A 119 19.95 3.66 0.62
C LYS A 119 19.24 2.50 1.34
N ASP A 120 17.94 2.66 1.62
CA ASP A 120 17.14 1.74 2.42
C ASP A 120 15.64 1.91 2.12
N ASP A 121 14.80 1.06 2.73
CA ASP A 121 13.35 1.09 2.55
C ASP A 121 12.70 2.38 3.10
N HIS A 122 13.33 3.06 4.06
CA HIS A 122 12.84 4.36 4.53
C HIS A 122 13.03 5.44 3.46
N ALA A 123 14.19 5.47 2.80
CA ALA A 123 14.42 6.34 1.66
C ALA A 123 13.45 6.04 0.52
N MET A 124 13.12 4.76 0.29
CA MET A 124 12.10 4.34 -0.69
C MET A 124 10.71 4.90 -0.34
N LEU A 125 10.27 4.69 0.91
CA LEU A 125 8.99 5.23 1.38
C LEU A 125 8.91 6.75 1.18
N THR A 126 9.96 7.48 1.58
CA THR A 126 9.97 8.93 1.45
C THR A 126 9.90 9.36 -0.01
N ALA A 127 10.69 8.75 -0.89
CA ALA A 127 10.76 9.14 -2.30
C ALA A 127 9.48 8.78 -3.08
N GLU A 128 8.88 7.62 -2.81
CA GLU A 128 7.72 7.11 -3.56
C GLU A 128 6.38 7.62 -2.99
N SER A 129 6.34 8.10 -1.75
CA SER A 129 5.08 8.55 -1.09
C SER A 129 4.26 9.56 -1.91
N ILE A 130 4.92 10.46 -2.64
CA ILE A 130 4.27 11.48 -3.47
C ILE A 130 3.45 10.88 -4.63
N VAL A 131 3.81 9.67 -5.10
CA VAL A 131 3.06 8.95 -6.13
C VAL A 131 1.67 8.59 -5.62
N TYR A 132 1.57 8.16 -4.35
CA TYR A 132 0.29 7.84 -3.73
C TYR A 132 -0.54 9.09 -3.42
N ASP A 133 0.10 10.21 -3.07
CA ASP A 133 -0.61 11.49 -2.99
C ASP A 133 -1.19 11.91 -4.35
N ALA A 134 -0.41 11.78 -5.42
CA ALA A 134 -0.87 12.08 -6.77
C ALA A 134 -1.98 11.14 -7.25
N LEU A 135 -1.85 9.83 -7.00
CA LEU A 135 -2.88 8.84 -7.35
C LEU A 135 -4.16 9.04 -6.55
N TYR A 136 -4.08 9.35 -5.26
CA TYR A 136 -5.25 9.67 -4.46
C TYR A 136 -5.96 10.94 -4.97
N ALA A 137 -5.20 11.99 -5.30
CA ALA A 137 -5.76 13.20 -5.91
C ALA A 137 -6.43 12.91 -7.27
N TYR A 138 -5.84 12.04 -8.09
CA TYR A 138 -6.47 11.52 -9.31
C TYR A 138 -7.78 10.81 -9.00
N CYS A 139 -7.81 9.91 -8.01
CA CYS A 139 -9.01 9.17 -7.63
C CYS A 139 -10.13 10.12 -7.16
N GLN A 140 -9.79 11.14 -6.37
CA GLN A 140 -10.73 12.18 -5.95
C GLN A 140 -11.33 12.92 -7.15
N GLU A 141 -10.49 13.29 -8.12
CA GLU A 141 -10.94 13.96 -9.34
C GLU A 141 -11.82 13.06 -10.20
N MET A 142 -11.53 11.75 -10.27
CA MET A 142 -12.36 10.79 -11.01
C MET A 142 -13.73 10.63 -10.37
N VAL A 143 -13.80 10.48 -9.04
CA VAL A 143 -15.06 10.46 -8.30
C VAL A 143 -15.85 11.75 -8.53
N ARG A 144 -15.20 12.92 -8.44
CA ARG A 144 -15.84 14.23 -8.68
C ARG A 144 -16.41 14.35 -10.10
N ARG A 145 -15.78 13.73 -11.09
CA ARG A 145 -16.24 13.68 -12.50
C ARG A 145 -17.28 12.59 -12.78
N GLY A 146 -17.76 11.87 -11.76
CA GLY A 146 -18.72 10.77 -11.92
C GLY A 146 -18.10 9.52 -12.56
N ARG A 147 -16.80 9.29 -12.36
CA ARG A 147 -16.03 8.14 -12.86
C ARG A 147 -15.43 7.35 -11.69
N PRO A 148 -16.25 6.69 -10.86
CA PRO A 148 -15.75 6.04 -9.64
C PRO A 148 -14.80 4.86 -9.89
N ASP A 149 -14.75 4.34 -11.12
CA ASP A 149 -13.88 3.22 -11.51
C ASP A 149 -12.64 3.67 -12.32
N GLY A 150 -12.34 4.98 -12.34
CA GLY A 150 -11.20 5.53 -13.08
C GLY A 150 -11.55 6.00 -14.49
N GLN A 151 -10.54 6.54 -15.19
CA GLN A 151 -10.67 7.09 -16.53
C GLN A 151 -10.44 6.05 -17.62
N PHE A 152 -9.58 5.07 -17.37
CA PHE A 152 -9.09 4.13 -18.37
C PHE A 152 -9.99 2.88 -18.44
N ARG A 153 -9.99 2.20 -19.58
CA ARG A 153 -10.75 0.98 -19.84
C ARG A 153 -9.90 0.00 -20.62
#